data_AF-A0A0R3QBU9-F1
#
_entry.id   AF-A0A0R3QBU9-F1
#
_cell.length_a   1.000
_cell.length_b   1.000
_cell.length_c   1.000
_cell.angle_alpha   90.00
_cell.angle_beta   90.00
_cell.angle_gamma   90.00
#
_symmetry.space_group_name_H-M   'P 1'
#
loop_
_entity.id
_entity.type
_entity.pdbx_description
1 polymer ?
#
loop_
_entity_poly.entity_id
_entity_poly.type
_entity_poly.pdbx_seq_one_letter_code
_entity_poly.pdbx_strand_id
1 'polypeptide(L)'
;MEVCTDLQEPVISIDINKTLSRLHTQHEYENLERMYNELEEELRKERMNVIELQNRLADCDLRSIYSRTSADSTDSTFPSDPCESPSPSSSSVPPICPPLLPPPPPPPSLLQLSMHRDRTVPEAIGANENTKKIPKSTAQLKTLNWIKIPKDRIFGTVWENINEEKLYEKLDLEDVTQNFSISKISIDETESVSETLRRQHRAETSISVIEPRRAQNCTIMLSKLRLSNKQIKHAILSMDQYGELPRDMIEQV
;
A
#
# COMPACT_ATOMS: atom_id res chain seq x y z
N MET A 1 45.78 -79.25 -35.21
CA MET A 1 45.45 -78.04 -35.97
C MET A 1 44.02 -78.22 -36.41
N GLU A 2 43.04 -77.42 -36.02
CA GLU A 2 43.06 -76.02 -35.59
C GLU A 2 42.04 -75.78 -34.47
N VAL A 3 42.40 -74.82 -33.62
CA VAL A 3 41.60 -74.29 -32.51
C VAL A 3 40.60 -73.31 -33.12
N CYS A 4 39.30 -73.58 -33.02
CA CYS A 4 38.28 -72.59 -33.37
C CYS A 4 37.90 -71.84 -32.09
N THR A 5 38.35 -70.60 -32.01
CA THR A 5 38.23 -69.68 -30.88
C THR A 5 36.79 -69.23 -30.66
N ASP A 6 36.30 -69.35 -29.43
CA ASP A 6 35.08 -68.71 -28.94
C ASP A 6 35.10 -67.20 -29.24
N LEU A 7 34.17 -66.75 -30.07
CA LEU A 7 33.84 -65.33 -30.23
C LEU A 7 32.95 -64.93 -29.04
N GLN A 8 33.59 -64.62 -27.91
CA GLN A 8 32.95 -63.93 -26.80
C GLN A 8 32.62 -62.50 -27.24
N GLU A 9 31.40 -62.26 -27.73
CA GLU A 9 30.91 -60.90 -27.90
C GLU A 9 30.92 -60.17 -26.55
N PRO A 10 31.47 -58.95 -26.46
CA PRO A 10 31.44 -58.19 -25.23
C PRO A 10 30.00 -57.73 -24.98
N VAL A 11 29.34 -58.36 -24.01
CA VAL A 11 28.06 -57.87 -23.48
C VAL A 11 28.30 -56.49 -22.89
N ILE A 12 27.89 -55.45 -23.61
CA ILE A 12 27.92 -54.07 -23.13
C ILE A 12 26.88 -53.98 -22.00
N SER A 13 27.35 -54.04 -20.76
CA SER A 13 26.51 -53.82 -19.58
C SER A 13 26.14 -52.34 -19.53
N ILE A 14 24.95 -52.01 -20.03
CA ILE A 14 24.39 -50.67 -19.96
C ILE A 14 23.79 -50.49 -18.57
N ASP A 15 24.44 -49.66 -17.76
CA ASP A 15 23.88 -49.23 -16.47
C ASP A 15 22.67 -48.31 -16.72
N ILE A 16 21.48 -48.88 -16.49
CA ILE A 16 20.20 -48.21 -16.68
C ILE A 16 20.10 -46.96 -15.79
N ASN A 17 20.61 -47.02 -14.56
CA ASN A 17 20.57 -45.87 -13.65
C ASN A 17 21.42 -44.72 -14.18
N LYS A 18 22.63 -45.02 -14.67
CA LYS A 18 23.50 -44.04 -15.31
C LYS A 18 22.86 -43.42 -16.56
N THR A 19 22.12 -44.21 -17.32
CA THR A 19 21.42 -43.75 -18.52
C THR A 19 20.25 -42.82 -18.16
N LEU A 20 19.47 -43.19 -17.14
CA LEU A 20 18.38 -42.36 -16.63
C LEU A 20 18.89 -41.04 -16.03
N SER A 21 19.97 -41.05 -15.25
CA SER A 21 20.57 -39.82 -14.72
C SER A 21 21.01 -38.88 -15.83
N ARG A 22 21.66 -39.40 -16.88
CA ARG A 22 22.05 -38.59 -18.05
C ARG A 22 20.86 -37.98 -18.76
N LEU A 23 19.79 -38.75 -18.95
CA LEU A 23 18.57 -38.26 -19.61
C LEU A 23 17.88 -37.18 -18.76
N HIS A 24 17.84 -37.38 -17.44
CA HIS A 24 17.27 -36.40 -16.52
C HIS A 24 18.04 -35.08 -16.55
N THR A 25 19.36 -35.14 -16.41
CA THR A 25 20.22 -33.96 -16.50
C THR A 25 20.08 -33.26 -17.85
N GLN A 26 20.00 -34.01 -18.95
CA GLN A 26 19.77 -33.44 -20.27
C GLN A 26 18.42 -32.70 -20.34
N HIS A 27 17.34 -33.29 -19.83
CA HIS A 27 16.04 -32.66 -19.76
C HIS A 27 16.05 -31.39 -18.89
N GLU A 28 16.77 -31.40 -17.78
CA GLU A 28 16.96 -30.21 -16.93
C GLU A 28 17.67 -29.08 -17.66
N TYR A 29 18.73 -29.39 -18.43
CA TYR A 29 19.42 -28.40 -19.25
C TYR A 29 18.52 -27.81 -20.34
N GLU A 30 17.77 -28.65 -21.06
CA GLU A 30 16.82 -28.20 -22.08
C GLU A 30 15.71 -27.32 -21.48
N ASN A 31 15.26 -27.64 -20.27
CA ASN A 31 14.27 -26.84 -19.56
C ASN A 31 14.84 -25.50 -19.09
N LEU A 32 16.07 -25.49 -18.57
CA LEU A 32 16.75 -24.28 -18.13
C LEU A 32 17.05 -23.34 -19.31
N GLU A 33 17.48 -23.89 -20.44
CA GLU A 33 17.71 -23.13 -21.68
C GLU A 33 16.42 -22.48 -22.19
N ARG A 34 15.30 -23.22 -22.16
CA ARG A 34 13.99 -22.67 -22.52
C ARG A 34 13.59 -21.50 -21.62
N MET A 35 13.75 -21.66 -20.31
CA MET A 35 13.41 -20.62 -19.33
C MET A 35 14.31 -19.38 -19.49
N TYR A 36 15.59 -19.58 -19.79
CA TYR A 36 16.53 -18.48 -20.06
C TYR A 36 16.10 -17.68 -21.29
N ASN A 37 15.77 -18.36 -22.39
CA ASN A 37 15.31 -17.70 -23.62
C ASN A 37 13.98 -16.95 -23.40
N GLU A 38 13.06 -17.51 -22.62
CA GLU A 38 11.80 -16.84 -22.26
C GLU A 38 12.05 -15.57 -21.45
N LEU A 39 12.95 -15.62 -20.47
CA LEU A 39 13.32 -14.47 -19.67
C LEU A 39 14.04 -13.39 -20.49
N GLU A 40 14.87 -13.78 -21.45
CA GLU A 40 15.53 -12.85 -22.37
C GLU A 40 14.53 -12.13 -23.28
N GLU A 41 13.54 -12.86 -23.81
CA GLU A 41 12.46 -12.26 -24.61
C GLU A 41 11.56 -11.33 -23.78
N GLU A 42 11.24 -11.69 -22.53
CA GLU A 42 10.50 -10.79 -21.63
C GLU A 42 11.30 -9.52 -21.31
N LEU A 43 12.60 -9.64 -21.05
CA LEU A 43 13.46 -8.47 -20.86
C LEU A 43 13.50 -7.59 -22.12
N ARG A 44 13.53 -8.20 -23.31
CA ARG A 44 13.51 -7.49 -24.58
C ARG A 44 12.18 -6.75 -24.78
N LYS A 45 11.05 -7.37 -24.46
CA LYS A 45 9.72 -6.74 -24.50
C LYS A 45 9.64 -5.56 -23.53
N GLU A 46 10.12 -5.74 -22.30
CA GLU A 46 10.08 -4.67 -21.29
C GLU A 46 10.92 -3.47 -21.72
N ARG A 47 12.12 -3.71 -22.29
CA ARG A 47 12.93 -2.63 -22.88
C ARG A 47 12.20 -1.88 -24.00
N MET A 48 11.48 -2.60 -24.86
CA MET A 48 10.69 -1.98 -25.93
C MET A 48 9.51 -1.17 -25.38
N ASN A 49 8.82 -1.69 -24.36
CA ASN A 49 7.72 -1.02 -23.67
C ASN A 49 8.19 0.29 -23.00
N VAL A 50 9.35 0.27 -22.34
CA VAL A 50 9.97 1.47 -21.76
C VAL A 50 10.22 2.54 -22.83
N ILE A 51 10.75 2.16 -24.00
CA ILE A 51 10.98 3.08 -25.11
C ILE A 51 9.65 3.65 -25.64
N GLU A 52 8.61 2.82 -25.79
CA GLU A 52 7.29 3.26 -26.21
C GLU A 52 6.69 4.28 -25.23
N LEU A 53 6.73 3.98 -23.93
CA LEU A 53 6.22 4.88 -22.88
C LEU A 53 7.00 6.19 -22.84
N GLN A 54 8.33 6.15 -23.04
CA GLN A 54 9.15 7.35 -23.14
C GLN A 54 8.76 8.21 -24.35
N ASN A 55 8.52 7.61 -25.51
CA ASN A 55 8.06 8.33 -26.71
C ASN A 55 6.68 8.97 -26.48
N ARG A 56 5.73 8.23 -25.88
CA ARG A 56 4.40 8.78 -25.54
C ARG A 56 4.48 9.94 -24.57
N LEU A 57 5.41 9.92 -23.62
CA LEU A 57 5.63 11.03 -22.70
C LEU A 57 6.22 12.25 -23.42
N ALA A 58 7.18 12.04 -24.32
CA ALA A 58 7.76 13.11 -25.14
C ALA A 58 6.72 13.81 -26.04
N ASP A 59 5.79 13.04 -26.64
CA ASP A 59 4.71 13.60 -27.46
C ASP A 59 3.71 14.44 -26.63
N CYS A 60 3.41 14.00 -25.41
CA CYS A 60 2.58 14.76 -24.45
C CYS A 60 3.26 16.09 -24.04
N ASP A 61 4.56 16.07 -23.77
CA ASP A 61 5.31 17.29 -23.43
C ASP A 61 5.36 18.26 -24.61
N LEU A 62 5.56 17.76 -25.83
CA LEU A 62 5.61 18.61 -27.01
C LEU A 62 4.25 19.28 -27.29
N ARG A 63 3.14 18.55 -27.14
CA ARG A 63 1.77 19.11 -27.27
C ARG A 63 1.43 20.11 -26.16
N SER A 64 1.97 19.92 -24.95
CA SER A 64 1.85 20.86 -23.83
C SER A 64 2.59 22.17 -24.10
N ILE A 65 3.78 22.11 -24.71
CA ILE A 65 4.57 23.29 -25.09
C ILE A 65 3.91 24.07 -26.23
N TYR A 66 3.45 23.40 -27.30
CA TYR A 66 2.75 24.09 -28.40
C TYR A 66 1.39 24.70 -28.00
N SER A 67 0.73 24.16 -26.98
CA SER A 67 -0.53 24.74 -26.46
C SER A 67 -0.31 25.95 -25.55
N ARG A 68 0.93 26.19 -25.09
CA ARG A 68 1.30 27.34 -24.24
C ARG A 68 1.90 28.51 -25.03
N THR A 69 2.38 28.28 -26.25
CA THR A 69 3.00 29.33 -27.08
C THR A 69 2.03 30.04 -28.03
N SER A 70 0.75 29.67 -28.07
CA SER A 70 -0.29 30.33 -28.88
C SER A 70 -1.11 31.40 -28.15
N ALA A 71 -0.69 31.80 -26.94
CA ALA A 71 -1.38 32.81 -26.13
C ALA A 71 -0.45 33.94 -25.73
N ASP A 72 0.27 34.54 -26.69
CA ASP A 72 0.83 35.88 -26.49
C ASP A 72 1.03 36.57 -27.84
N SER A 73 0.10 37.46 -28.21
CA SER A 73 0.34 38.71 -28.97
C SER A 73 -0.97 39.42 -29.33
N THR A 74 -1.12 40.62 -28.76
CA THR A 74 -1.58 41.89 -29.36
C THR A 74 -2.99 42.00 -29.98
N ASP A 75 -3.78 42.85 -29.32
CA ASP A 75 -4.40 44.09 -29.82
C ASP A 75 -5.22 44.10 -31.14
N SER A 76 -6.46 44.58 -30.97
CA SER A 76 -7.31 45.33 -31.90
C SER A 76 -7.94 44.68 -33.16
N THR A 77 -9.24 44.97 -33.27
CA THR A 77 -10.08 45.16 -34.48
C THR A 77 -11.00 44.00 -34.89
N PHE A 78 -12.31 44.24 -34.69
CA PHE A 78 -13.46 43.57 -35.31
C PHE A 78 -13.38 43.59 -36.85
N PRO A 79 -14.09 42.68 -37.56
CA PRO A 79 -15.40 43.07 -38.08
C PRO A 79 -16.48 41.95 -38.04
N SER A 80 -17.73 42.40 -38.23
CA SER A 80 -19.01 41.79 -37.91
C SER A 80 -19.53 40.65 -38.81
N ASP A 81 -20.30 39.74 -38.19
CA ASP A 81 -21.63 39.13 -38.55
C ASP A 81 -21.88 38.42 -39.93
N PRO A 82 -22.92 37.53 -40.09
CA PRO A 82 -24.19 37.44 -39.34
C PRO A 82 -24.81 36.03 -39.03
N CYS A 83 -25.90 36.08 -38.25
CA CYS A 83 -27.03 35.12 -38.15
C CYS A 83 -26.79 33.81 -37.37
N GLU A 84 -27.70 33.25 -36.58
CA GLU A 84 -29.02 33.59 -36.04
C GLU A 84 -29.35 32.42 -35.09
N SER A 85 -29.82 32.66 -33.87
CA SER A 85 -30.73 31.76 -33.10
C SER A 85 -31.13 32.38 -31.76
N PRO A 86 -32.36 32.12 -31.26
CA PRO A 86 -33.08 33.05 -30.40
C PRO A 86 -32.83 32.83 -28.90
N SER A 87 -32.89 33.92 -28.13
CA SER A 87 -33.07 33.91 -26.67
C SER A 87 -34.55 33.87 -26.31
N PRO A 88 -34.94 33.25 -25.18
CA PRO A 88 -36.07 33.71 -24.39
C PRO A 88 -35.60 34.55 -23.19
N SER A 89 -36.38 35.58 -22.97
CA SER A 89 -36.16 36.70 -22.06
C SER A 89 -36.29 36.34 -20.58
N SER A 90 -35.44 36.97 -19.78
CA SER A 90 -35.70 37.59 -18.47
C SER A 90 -36.88 37.06 -17.63
N SER A 91 -36.56 36.43 -16.49
CA SER A 91 -37.29 36.70 -15.25
C SER A 91 -36.30 36.82 -14.08
N SER A 92 -36.41 37.94 -13.37
CA SER A 92 -35.68 38.30 -12.17
C SER A 92 -36.01 37.37 -11.01
N VAL A 93 -35.01 36.73 -10.43
CA VAL A 93 -35.10 36.07 -9.11
C VAL A 93 -34.02 36.66 -8.21
N PRO A 94 -34.34 37.12 -6.99
CA PRO A 94 -33.35 37.70 -6.08
C PRO A 94 -32.37 36.61 -5.57
N PRO A 95 -31.17 36.98 -5.11
CA PRO A 95 -30.19 36.01 -4.62
C PRO A 95 -30.70 35.39 -3.32
N ILE A 96 -30.85 34.06 -3.31
CA ILE A 96 -31.12 33.29 -2.09
C ILE A 96 -29.82 33.24 -1.29
N CYS A 97 -29.79 33.88 -0.13
CA CYS A 97 -28.73 33.71 0.85
C CYS A 97 -28.65 32.24 1.31
N PRO A 98 -27.47 31.63 1.43
CA PRO A 98 -27.34 30.30 2.01
C PRO A 98 -27.79 30.33 3.48
N PRO A 99 -28.49 29.31 3.98
CA PRO A 99 -28.89 29.25 5.39
C PRO A 99 -27.66 29.23 6.29
N LEU A 100 -27.68 30.05 7.34
CA LEU A 100 -26.68 30.05 8.41
C LEU A 100 -26.56 28.64 9.00
N LEU A 101 -25.36 28.06 8.92
CA LEU A 101 -25.03 26.82 9.61
C LEU A 101 -25.23 27.00 11.11
N PRO A 102 -25.82 26.02 11.83
CA PRO A 102 -25.91 26.08 13.29
C PRO A 102 -24.50 26.14 13.91
N PRO A 103 -24.33 26.83 15.04
CA PRO A 103 -23.03 26.93 15.70
C PRO A 103 -22.52 25.53 16.10
N PRO A 104 -21.20 25.29 16.05
CA PRO A 104 -20.62 24.01 16.44
C PRO A 104 -20.93 23.71 17.93
N PRO A 105 -21.13 22.43 18.28
CA PRO A 105 -21.40 22.05 19.67
C PRO A 105 -20.21 22.45 20.56
N PRO A 106 -20.48 22.86 21.82
CA PRO A 106 -19.43 23.28 22.75
C PRO A 106 -18.46 22.13 23.04
N PRO A 107 -17.16 22.43 23.24
CA PRO A 107 -16.16 21.43 23.58
C PRO A 107 -16.49 20.78 24.93
N PRO A 108 -16.29 19.45 25.08
CA PRO A 108 -16.48 18.77 26.36
C PRO A 108 -15.53 19.37 27.40
N SER A 109 -16.09 19.74 28.57
CA SER A 109 -15.37 20.39 29.65
C SER A 109 -14.20 19.53 30.16
N LEU A 110 -13.07 20.18 30.40
CA LEU A 110 -11.80 19.66 30.94
C LEU A 110 -11.87 19.15 32.40
N LEU A 111 -13.02 18.67 32.87
CA LEU A 111 -13.25 18.29 34.27
C LEU A 111 -13.39 16.78 34.51
N GLN A 112 -13.04 15.92 33.55
CA GLN A 112 -12.99 14.47 33.78
C GLN A 112 -11.58 13.86 33.72
N LEU A 113 -10.52 14.66 33.57
CA LEU A 113 -9.15 14.16 33.47
C LEU A 113 -8.38 14.07 34.80
N SER A 114 -9.06 14.21 35.94
CA SER A 114 -8.39 14.28 37.25
C SER A 114 -8.85 13.20 38.22
N MET A 115 -8.96 11.93 37.81
CA MET A 115 -8.99 10.84 38.78
C MET A 115 -8.22 9.64 38.24
N HIS A 116 -7.19 9.26 39.01
CA HIS A 116 -6.40 8.03 38.94
C HIS A 116 -5.05 8.12 38.21
N ARG A 117 -4.20 9.02 38.71
CA ARG A 117 -2.78 8.76 38.89
C ARG A 117 -2.60 8.13 40.28
N ASP A 118 -2.49 6.81 40.37
CA ASP A 118 -1.50 6.10 41.20
C ASP A 118 -1.76 4.58 41.28
N ARG A 119 -0.66 3.86 41.53
CA ARG A 119 -0.53 2.48 42.07
C ARG A 119 -0.68 1.26 41.15
N THR A 120 0.50 0.72 40.82
CA THR A 120 1.03 -0.60 41.24
C THR A 120 0.05 -1.72 41.66
N VAL A 121 0.22 -2.88 40.99
CA VAL A 121 -0.05 -4.29 41.42
C VAL A 121 -1.50 -4.80 41.22
N PRO A 122 -1.68 -6.08 40.76
CA PRO A 122 -2.88 -6.53 40.07
C PRO A 122 -3.88 -7.17 41.03
N GLU A 123 -5.15 -6.78 40.93
CA GLU A 123 -6.22 -7.50 41.58
C GLU A 123 -7.48 -7.53 40.71
N ALA A 124 -7.97 -8.76 40.50
CA ALA A 124 -9.12 -9.10 39.72
C ALA A 124 -10.40 -8.75 40.47
N ILE A 125 -11.28 -7.92 39.89
CA ILE A 125 -12.71 -7.91 40.22
C ILE A 125 -13.50 -7.74 38.91
N GLY A 126 -14.44 -8.67 38.70
CA GLY A 126 -15.05 -8.96 37.42
C GLY A 126 -16.16 -8.02 36.96
N ALA A 127 -16.30 -7.95 35.64
CA ALA A 127 -17.54 -7.69 34.94
C ALA A 127 -17.86 -8.94 34.10
N ASN A 128 -18.72 -9.80 34.65
CA ASN A 128 -19.22 -10.96 33.94
C ASN A 128 -20.33 -10.52 32.98
N GLU A 129 -20.00 -10.36 31.70
CA GLU A 129 -20.98 -10.26 30.62
C GLU A 129 -20.39 -10.97 29.39
N ASN A 130 -20.63 -12.28 29.29
CA ASN A 130 -20.25 -13.18 28.20
C ASN A 130 -18.85 -12.92 27.65
N THR A 131 -17.83 -13.39 28.37
CA THR A 131 -16.46 -13.47 27.87
C THR A 131 -16.43 -14.42 26.68
N LYS A 132 -16.73 -13.90 25.47
CA LYS A 132 -16.56 -14.62 24.21
C LYS A 132 -15.16 -15.23 24.23
N LYS A 133 -15.05 -16.54 23.96
CA LYS A 133 -13.77 -17.24 23.94
C LYS A 133 -12.98 -16.82 22.71
N ILE A 134 -12.37 -15.64 22.76
CA ILE A 134 -11.52 -15.11 21.70
C ILE A 134 -10.12 -15.70 21.89
N PRO A 135 -9.60 -16.49 20.93
CA PRO A 135 -8.22 -16.98 20.97
C PRO A 135 -7.24 -15.81 21.02
N LYS A 136 -6.25 -15.88 21.90
CA LYS A 136 -5.17 -14.88 21.98
C LYS A 136 -4.09 -15.24 20.97
N SER A 137 -3.72 -14.30 20.11
CA SER A 137 -2.55 -14.44 19.23
C SER A 137 -1.25 -14.47 20.04
N THR A 138 -0.32 -15.33 19.64
CA THR A 138 1.04 -15.42 20.22
C THR A 138 1.97 -14.34 19.67
N ALA A 139 1.71 -13.82 18.46
CA ALA A 139 2.48 -12.76 17.80
C ALA A 139 1.68 -11.47 17.64
N GLN A 140 2.38 -10.34 17.49
CA GLN A 140 1.74 -9.06 17.13
C GLN A 140 1.34 -9.07 15.65
N LEU A 141 0.04 -8.95 15.40
CA LEU A 141 -0.52 -8.94 14.04
C LEU A 141 -0.75 -7.51 13.55
N LYS A 142 -0.76 -7.33 12.23
CA LYS A 142 -1.19 -6.08 11.59
C LYS A 142 -2.61 -5.73 12.05
N THR A 143 -2.83 -4.45 12.37
CA THR A 143 -4.13 -3.99 12.85
C THR A 143 -5.14 -3.86 11.71
N LEU A 144 -6.40 -4.22 11.98
CA LEU A 144 -7.52 -3.96 11.08
C LEU A 144 -8.04 -2.54 11.33
N ASN A 145 -8.10 -1.72 10.28
CA ASN A 145 -8.58 -0.35 10.35
C ASN A 145 -10.12 -0.26 10.28
N TRP A 146 -10.78 -0.95 11.21
CA TRP A 146 -12.24 -0.98 11.33
C TRP A 146 -12.76 -0.13 12.49
N ILE A 147 -14.00 0.34 12.38
CA ILE A 147 -14.70 1.02 13.47
C ILE A 147 -15.64 0.01 14.12
N LYS A 148 -15.49 -0.19 15.43
CA LYS A 148 -16.34 -1.10 16.19
C LYS A 148 -17.74 -0.52 16.34
N ILE A 149 -18.76 -1.31 16.03
CA ILE A 149 -20.16 -0.94 16.26
C ILE A 149 -20.44 -0.99 17.77
N PRO A 150 -20.96 0.09 18.38
CA PRO A 150 -21.38 0.09 19.79
C PRO A 150 -22.43 -0.99 20.08
N LYS A 151 -22.36 -1.64 21.26
CA LYS A 151 -23.23 -2.77 21.61
C LYS A 151 -24.72 -2.43 21.56
N ASP A 152 -25.08 -1.21 21.93
CA ASP A 152 -26.43 -0.64 21.88
C ASP A 152 -27.02 -0.56 20.46
N ARG A 153 -26.16 -0.58 19.42
CA ARG A 153 -26.55 -0.51 18.01
C ARG A 153 -26.56 -1.86 17.31
N ILE A 154 -26.32 -2.95 18.03
CA ILE A 154 -26.24 -4.31 17.45
C ILE A 154 -27.63 -4.95 17.32
N PHE A 155 -28.56 -4.64 18.22
CA PHE A 155 -29.90 -5.24 18.24
C PHE A 155 -30.67 -4.94 16.94
N GLY A 156 -31.26 -5.96 16.33
CA GLY A 156 -31.99 -5.87 15.06
C GLY A 156 -31.09 -5.78 13.83
N THR A 157 -29.77 -5.95 13.96
CA THR A 157 -28.83 -5.97 12.84
C THR A 157 -28.33 -7.38 12.54
N VAL A 158 -27.71 -7.58 11.38
CA VAL A 158 -27.07 -8.86 11.02
C VAL A 158 -26.02 -9.32 12.04
N TRP A 159 -25.47 -8.41 12.84
CA TRP A 159 -24.44 -8.70 13.85
C TRP A 159 -25.00 -9.36 15.11
N GLU A 160 -26.31 -9.34 15.33
CA GLU A 160 -26.95 -9.91 16.52
C GLU A 160 -26.81 -11.44 16.57
N ASN A 161 -26.93 -12.11 15.42
CA ASN A 161 -26.98 -13.57 15.34
C ASN A 161 -25.67 -14.22 14.87
N ILE A 162 -24.60 -13.45 14.72
CA ILE A 162 -23.29 -13.98 14.30
C ILE A 162 -22.60 -14.65 15.48
N ASN A 163 -22.25 -15.93 15.32
CA ASN A 163 -21.50 -16.69 16.31
C ASN A 163 -20.02 -16.76 15.91
N GLU A 164 -19.19 -15.96 16.58
CA GLU A 164 -17.73 -15.89 16.39
C GLU A 164 -17.01 -17.18 16.82
N GLU A 165 -17.54 -17.95 17.78
CA GLU A 165 -16.86 -19.16 18.29
C GLU A 165 -16.77 -20.24 17.21
N LYS A 166 -17.86 -20.42 16.44
CA LYS A 166 -17.88 -21.33 15.28
C LYS A 166 -16.95 -20.88 14.15
N LEU A 167 -16.59 -19.59 14.09
CA LEU A 167 -15.65 -19.08 13.10
C LEU A 167 -14.23 -19.47 13.47
N TYR A 168 -13.85 -19.35 14.75
CA TYR A 168 -12.51 -19.74 15.22
C TYR A 168 -12.20 -21.23 15.04
N GLU A 169 -13.21 -22.11 15.14
CA GLU A 169 -13.02 -23.55 14.89
C GLU A 169 -12.72 -23.89 13.41
N LYS A 170 -13.14 -23.03 12.48
CA LYS A 170 -12.96 -23.25 11.04
C LYS A 170 -11.75 -22.52 10.47
N LEU A 171 -11.24 -21.52 11.19
CA LEU A 171 -10.13 -20.69 10.74
C LEU A 171 -8.80 -21.29 11.19
N ASP A 172 -7.83 -21.37 10.28
CA ASP A 172 -6.45 -21.66 10.67
C ASP A 172 -5.81 -20.41 11.27
N LEU A 173 -5.76 -20.35 12.60
CA LEU A 173 -5.17 -19.23 13.32
C LEU A 173 -3.65 -19.15 13.18
N GLU A 174 -2.99 -20.28 12.91
CA GLU A 174 -1.53 -20.30 12.72
C GLU A 174 -1.20 -19.70 11.36
N ASP A 175 -1.89 -20.10 10.29
CA ASP A 175 -1.69 -19.50 8.95
C ASP A 175 -2.00 -17.98 8.94
N VAL A 176 -3.04 -17.54 9.63
CA VAL A 176 -3.34 -16.10 9.79
C VAL A 176 -2.25 -15.39 10.57
N THR A 177 -1.77 -16.00 11.66
CA THR A 177 -0.69 -15.43 12.47
C THR A 177 0.57 -15.32 11.63
N GLN A 178 0.88 -16.34 10.84
CA GLN A 178 1.96 -16.34 9.89
C GLN A 178 1.77 -15.19 8.89
N ASN A 179 0.73 -15.16 8.07
CA ASN A 179 0.62 -14.18 6.98
C ASN A 179 0.50 -12.73 7.45
N PHE A 180 -0.04 -12.47 8.64
CA PHE A 180 -0.31 -11.11 9.13
C PHE A 180 0.58 -10.68 10.32
N SER A 181 1.55 -11.48 10.74
CA SER A 181 2.51 -11.10 11.77
C SER A 181 3.38 -9.92 11.32
N ILE A 182 3.59 -8.97 12.23
CA ILE A 182 4.46 -7.81 12.02
C ILE A 182 5.94 -8.24 12.02
N SER A 183 6.27 -9.36 12.67
CA SER A 183 7.65 -9.82 12.88
C SER A 183 8.28 -10.55 11.68
N LYS A 184 7.53 -10.82 10.61
CA LYS A 184 7.99 -11.63 9.47
C LYS A 184 9.04 -11.00 8.56
N ILE A 185 9.42 -9.75 8.78
CA ILE A 185 10.33 -9.03 7.88
C ILE A 185 11.81 -9.42 8.08
N SER A 186 12.17 -10.31 9.03
CA SER A 186 13.58 -10.49 9.42
C SER A 186 14.24 -11.86 9.18
N ILE A 187 13.67 -12.79 8.40
CA ILE A 187 14.30 -14.12 8.24
C ILE A 187 14.04 -14.66 6.82
N ASP A 188 14.76 -14.18 5.80
CA ASP A 188 15.20 -15.10 4.72
C ASP A 188 16.28 -14.59 3.76
N GLU A 189 16.76 -13.35 3.86
CA GLU A 189 17.80 -12.86 2.93
C GLU A 189 19.13 -12.61 3.64
N THR A 190 19.70 -13.67 4.22
CA THR A 190 21.10 -13.70 4.62
C THR A 190 21.93 -14.48 3.60
N GLU A 191 22.08 -13.97 2.38
CA GLU A 191 23.34 -14.13 1.67
C GLU A 191 23.49 -13.09 0.56
N SER A 192 24.57 -12.29 0.67
CA SER A 192 25.03 -11.32 -0.31
C SER A 192 24.35 -9.94 -0.33
N VAL A 193 25.18 -8.92 -0.56
CA VAL A 193 24.86 -7.57 -1.08
C VAL A 193 25.03 -6.40 -0.08
N SER A 194 26.27 -5.90 -0.11
CA SER A 194 26.65 -4.50 -0.33
C SER A 194 26.26 -3.39 0.65
N GLU A 195 27.27 -2.55 0.90
CA GLU A 195 27.33 -1.40 1.80
C GLU A 195 26.24 -0.33 1.62
N THR A 196 25.47 -0.38 0.53
CA THR A 196 24.25 0.41 0.29
C THR A 196 23.11 0.08 1.26
N LEU A 197 23.04 -1.16 1.78
CA LEU A 197 21.98 -1.59 2.70
C LEU A 197 22.09 -0.93 4.09
N ARG A 198 23.25 -0.39 4.48
CA ARG A 198 23.40 0.27 5.79
C ARG A 198 22.53 1.53 5.98
N ARG A 199 22.12 2.19 4.90
CA ARG A 199 21.10 3.27 4.98
C ARG A 199 19.68 2.72 5.12
N GLN A 200 19.41 1.56 4.54
CA GLN A 200 18.14 0.83 4.64
C GLN A 200 17.98 0.18 6.03
N HIS A 201 19.09 -0.24 6.64
CA HIS A 201 19.15 -0.83 7.98
C HIS A 201 18.74 0.12 9.12
N ARG A 202 18.75 1.44 8.91
CA ARG A 202 18.15 2.39 9.87
C ARG A 202 16.63 2.49 9.76
N ALA A 203 16.05 2.06 8.64
CA ALA A 203 14.61 1.88 8.46
C ALA A 203 14.14 0.48 8.91
N GLU A 204 15.02 -0.52 8.96
CA GLU A 204 14.72 -1.94 9.24
C GLU A 204 14.35 -2.28 10.70
N THR A 205 14.44 -1.32 11.64
CA THR A 205 13.86 -1.48 13.00
C THR A 205 12.56 -0.68 13.19
N SER A 206 11.96 -0.18 12.10
CA SER A 206 10.72 0.60 12.21
C SER A 206 9.52 -0.33 12.33
N ILE A 207 9.00 -0.44 13.55
CA ILE A 207 7.70 -1.06 13.81
C ILE A 207 6.63 -0.13 13.22
N SER A 208 6.03 -0.49 12.09
CA SER A 208 4.89 0.24 11.53
C SER A 208 3.57 -0.34 12.02
N VAL A 209 2.90 0.41 12.91
CA VAL A 209 1.54 0.11 13.38
C VAL A 209 0.48 0.65 12.40
N ILE A 210 0.87 1.60 11.55
CA ILE A 210 -0.01 2.23 10.56
C ILE A 210 -0.06 1.38 9.29
N GLU A 211 -1.27 1.22 8.76
CA GLU A 211 -1.56 0.51 7.50
C GLU A 211 -0.82 1.15 6.31
N PRO A 212 -0.31 0.38 5.32
CA PRO A 212 0.59 0.90 4.28
C PRO A 212 0.02 2.09 3.49
N ARG A 213 -1.28 2.08 3.16
CA ARG A 213 -1.91 3.16 2.40
C ARG A 213 -1.92 4.48 3.19
N ARG A 214 -2.27 4.42 4.48
CA ARG A 214 -2.26 5.60 5.37
C ARG A 214 -0.84 6.11 5.60
N ALA A 215 0.11 5.20 5.82
CA ALA A 215 1.51 5.54 5.97
C ALA A 215 2.04 6.28 4.74
N GLN A 216 1.73 5.78 3.54
CA GLN A 216 2.12 6.40 2.27
C GLN A 216 1.54 7.80 2.10
N ASN A 217 0.25 8.01 2.41
CA ASN A 217 -0.36 9.34 2.35
C ASN A 217 0.35 10.33 3.29
N CYS A 218 0.67 9.92 4.52
CA CYS A 218 1.43 10.73 5.45
C CYS A 218 2.84 11.04 4.92
N THR A 219 3.54 10.07 4.32
CA THR A 219 4.87 10.29 3.72
C THR A 219 4.82 11.29 2.57
N ILE A 220 3.81 11.22 1.70
CA ILE A 220 3.61 12.17 0.59
C ILE A 220 3.39 13.58 1.14
N MET A 221 2.51 13.73 2.13
CA MET A 221 2.22 15.02 2.76
C MET A 221 3.47 15.62 3.41
N LEU A 222 4.21 14.84 4.21
CA LEU A 222 5.43 15.31 4.86
C LEU A 222 6.52 15.70 3.86
N SER A 223 6.59 15.00 2.71
CA SER A 223 7.54 15.30 1.63
C SER A 223 7.22 16.62 0.90
N LYS A 224 5.92 16.98 0.80
CA LYS A 224 5.47 18.28 0.28
C LYS A 224 5.72 19.41 1.29
N LEU A 225 5.47 19.15 2.58
CA LEU A 225 5.60 20.12 3.66
C LEU A 225 7.07 20.51 3.90
N ARG A 226 8.02 19.59 3.71
CA ARG A 226 9.48 19.81 3.89
C ARG A 226 9.89 20.37 5.26
N LEU A 227 9.07 20.15 6.29
CA LEU A 227 9.35 20.52 7.67
C LEU A 227 9.66 19.28 8.51
N SER A 228 10.57 19.41 9.46
CA SER A 228 10.78 18.37 10.47
C SER A 228 9.63 18.34 11.47
N ASN A 229 9.37 17.19 12.10
CA ASN A 229 8.35 17.06 13.15
C ASN A 229 8.48 18.11 14.27
N LYS A 230 9.70 18.57 14.57
CA LYS A 230 9.94 19.64 15.55
C LYS A 230 9.44 21.00 15.06
N GLN A 231 9.69 21.33 13.79
CA GLN A 231 9.21 22.56 13.17
C GLN A 231 7.69 22.55 13.03
N ILE A 232 7.10 21.46 12.58
CA ILE A 232 5.64 21.31 12.50
C ILE A 232 5.01 21.55 13.88
N LYS A 233 5.55 20.90 14.92
CA LYS A 233 5.09 21.11 16.30
C LYS A 233 5.26 22.57 16.74
N HIS A 234 6.39 23.19 16.44
CA HIS A 234 6.65 24.58 16.83
C HIS A 234 5.68 25.54 16.14
N ALA A 235 5.50 25.41 14.81
CA ALA A 235 4.58 26.21 14.03
C ALA A 235 3.14 26.08 14.54
N ILE A 236 2.66 24.87 14.85
CA ILE A 236 1.31 24.69 15.42
C ILE A 236 1.19 25.40 16.78
N LEU A 237 2.20 25.29 17.66
CA LEU A 237 2.16 25.90 18.99
C LEU A 237 2.33 27.43 18.97
N SER A 238 3.03 27.97 17.97
CA SER A 238 3.25 29.41 17.79
C SER A 238 2.24 30.07 16.86
N MET A 239 1.15 29.38 16.53
CA MET A 239 0.12 29.86 15.60
C MET A 239 0.69 30.28 14.24
N ASP A 240 1.72 29.56 13.79
CA ASP A 240 2.47 29.78 12.55
C ASP A 240 2.96 31.22 12.37
N GLN A 241 3.48 31.83 13.44
CA GLN A 241 3.96 33.22 13.43
C GLN A 241 5.04 33.53 12.38
N TYR A 242 5.73 32.50 11.87
CA TYR A 242 6.77 32.62 10.85
C TYR A 242 6.27 32.28 9.44
N GLY A 243 5.00 31.89 9.28
CA GLY A 243 4.43 31.52 7.98
C GLY A 243 5.10 30.28 7.36
N GLU A 244 5.52 29.34 8.20
CA GLU A 244 6.19 28.11 7.76
C GLU A 244 5.19 27.08 7.22
N LEU A 245 3.90 27.18 7.56
CA LEU A 245 2.85 26.25 7.11
C LEU A 245 2.07 26.84 5.93
N PRO A 246 2.23 26.31 4.71
CA PRO A 246 1.42 26.71 3.57
C PRO A 246 -0.07 26.46 3.81
N ARG A 247 -0.93 27.37 3.33
CA ARG A 247 -2.37 27.35 3.59
C ARG A 247 -3.06 26.10 3.05
N ASP A 248 -2.61 25.61 1.88
CA ASP A 248 -3.03 24.37 1.24
C ASP A 248 -2.60 23.11 2.01
N MET A 249 -1.55 23.23 2.84
CA MET A 249 -1.06 22.15 3.67
C MET A 249 -1.75 22.08 5.03
N ILE A 250 -2.22 23.21 5.57
CA ILE A 250 -3.00 23.25 6.83
C ILE A 250 -4.33 22.49 6.69
N GLU A 251 -4.96 22.50 5.51
CA GLU A 251 -6.19 21.73 5.27
C GLU A 251 -5.95 20.21 5.23
N GLN A 252 -4.72 19.79 4.91
CA GLN A 252 -4.34 18.38 4.78
C GLN A 252 -3.76 17.77 6.06
N VAL A 253 -3.22 18.60 6.96
CA VAL A 253 -2.56 18.22 8.23
C VAL A 253 -3.59 18.04 9.34
#